data_AF-A0A1Q7EJA8-F1
#
_entry.id   AF-A0A1Q7EJA8-F1
#
_cell.length_a   1.000
_cell.length_b   1.000
_cell.length_c   1.000
_cell.angle_alpha   90.00
_cell.angle_beta   90.00
_cell.angle_gamma   90.00
#
_symmetry.space_group_name_H-M   'P 1'
#
loop_
_entity.id
_entity.type
_entity.pdbx_description
1 polymer ?
#
loop_
_entity_poly.entity_id
_entity_poly.type
_entity_poly.pdbx_seq_one_letter_code
_entity_poly.pdbx_strand_id
1 'polypeptide(L)'
;MPEALAPAYYTAVGRGWRRDVWALLHPPYTAWHLSYVVIGASLAPKLSTFRLGATLVAFFLAVGIAAHALDELNGRPLRTSIPSWVLKAAGAIGLAGAVAIGLAGLPLLGWSLLPFIALGVLFVYAYNLELLGGRMHGDFWFALSWGAFPLLTAYFAQTGSISLGAVAAAASAFALSFGQRALSTPARNLRRKTRSVSGVITLNDGSTARLEEATILKPLETALRAFSWGVVAIAIALLSSRLL
;
A
#
# COMPACT_ATOMS: atom_id res chain seq x y z
N MET A 1 11.27 -31.36 -12.99
CA MET A 1 11.24 -30.36 -11.90
C MET A 1 9.87 -29.71 -11.92
N PRO A 2 9.24 -29.38 -10.77
CA PRO A 2 8.03 -28.57 -10.80
C PRO A 2 8.32 -27.28 -11.56
N GLU A 3 7.43 -26.92 -12.48
CA GLU A 3 7.55 -25.70 -13.26
C GLU A 3 7.50 -24.50 -12.32
N ALA A 4 8.50 -23.62 -12.40
CA ALA A 4 8.57 -22.48 -11.50
C ALA A 4 7.38 -21.54 -11.77
N LEU A 5 6.62 -21.20 -10.72
CA LEU A 5 5.49 -20.27 -10.82
C LEU A 5 5.91 -18.95 -11.49
N ALA A 6 5.02 -18.43 -12.34
CA ALA A 6 5.19 -17.11 -12.90
C ALA A 6 5.40 -16.06 -11.78
N PRO A 7 6.32 -15.09 -11.96
CA PRO A 7 6.48 -13.98 -11.05
C PRO A 7 5.15 -13.23 -10.81
N ALA A 8 5.04 -12.52 -9.69
CA ALA A 8 3.85 -11.71 -9.44
C ALA A 8 3.63 -10.68 -10.56
N TYR A 9 2.38 -10.33 -10.86
CA TYR A 9 2.06 -9.46 -12.01
C TYR A 9 2.75 -8.08 -12.02
N TYR A 10 3.17 -7.60 -10.85
CA TYR A 10 3.87 -6.33 -10.64
C TYR A 10 5.40 -6.48 -10.58
N THR A 11 5.92 -7.70 -10.70
CA THR A 11 7.36 -7.97 -10.63
C THR A 11 8.04 -7.38 -11.86
N ALA A 12 9.08 -6.58 -11.64
CA ALA A 12 9.89 -6.07 -12.76
C ALA A 12 10.58 -7.21 -13.50
N VAL A 13 10.47 -7.18 -14.83
CA VAL A 13 11.20 -8.05 -15.74
C VAL A 13 12.65 -7.53 -15.86
N GLY A 14 13.63 -8.43 -15.75
CA GLY A 14 15.05 -8.10 -15.94
C GLY A 14 15.90 -8.18 -14.66
N ARG A 15 17.11 -7.61 -14.73
CA ARG A 15 18.12 -7.60 -13.65
C ARG A 15 18.73 -6.20 -13.49
N GLY A 16 19.41 -5.97 -12.38
CA GLY A 16 20.15 -4.73 -12.10
C GLY A 16 19.31 -3.61 -11.48
N TRP A 17 19.90 -2.43 -11.38
CA TRP A 17 19.39 -1.33 -10.55
C TRP A 17 17.99 -0.84 -10.94
N ARG A 18 17.63 -0.85 -12.24
CA ARG A 18 16.30 -0.45 -12.71
C ARG A 18 15.20 -1.37 -12.19
N ARG A 19 15.46 -2.69 -12.23
CA ARG A 19 14.56 -3.71 -11.67
C ARG A 19 14.40 -3.50 -10.18
N ASP A 20 15.48 -3.20 -9.48
CA ASP A 20 15.46 -3.01 -8.03
C ASP A 20 14.70 -1.75 -7.62
N VAL A 21 14.88 -0.63 -8.35
CA VAL A 21 14.09 0.59 -8.14
C VAL A 21 12.61 0.31 -8.39
N TRP A 22 12.25 -0.40 -9.46
CA TRP A 22 10.86 -0.77 -9.72
C TRP A 22 10.29 -1.69 -8.63
N ALA A 23 11.05 -2.71 -8.22
CA ALA A 23 10.64 -3.62 -7.17
C ALA A 23 10.39 -2.86 -5.86
N LEU A 24 11.30 -1.93 -5.51
CA LEU A 24 11.22 -1.10 -4.32
C LEU A 24 10.04 -0.11 -4.38
N LEU A 25 9.81 0.56 -5.51
CA LEU A 25 8.67 1.47 -5.66
C LEU A 25 7.34 0.75 -5.68
N HIS A 26 7.32 -0.53 -6.03
CA HIS A 26 6.14 -1.38 -6.01
C HIS A 26 4.88 -0.74 -6.65
N PRO A 27 4.97 -0.27 -7.92
CA PRO A 27 4.10 0.80 -8.41
C PRO A 27 2.59 0.53 -8.32
N PRO A 28 2.07 -0.68 -8.62
CA PRO A 28 0.62 -0.91 -8.54
C PRO A 28 0.07 -0.73 -7.12
N TYR A 29 0.76 -1.26 -6.10
CA TYR A 29 0.30 -1.06 -4.72
C TYR A 29 0.63 0.34 -4.20
N THR A 30 1.72 0.97 -4.59
CA THR A 30 1.94 2.38 -4.24
C THR A 30 0.82 3.27 -4.80
N ALA A 31 0.46 3.07 -6.07
CA ALA A 31 -0.65 3.77 -6.70
C ALA A 31 -1.98 3.47 -5.98
N TRP A 32 -2.23 2.23 -5.59
CA TRP A 32 -3.38 1.86 -4.76
C TRP A 32 -3.43 2.71 -3.47
N HIS A 33 -2.37 2.71 -2.67
CA HIS A 33 -2.40 3.45 -1.39
C HIS A 33 -2.49 4.96 -1.57
N LEU A 34 -1.82 5.53 -2.59
CA LEU A 34 -1.96 6.94 -2.94
C LEU A 34 -3.37 7.29 -3.43
N SER A 35 -4.10 6.32 -3.99
CA SER A 35 -5.48 6.52 -4.40
C SER A 35 -6.39 6.83 -3.20
N TYR A 36 -6.11 6.30 -2.01
CA TYR A 36 -6.85 6.66 -0.81
C TYR A 36 -6.66 8.12 -0.40
N VAL A 37 -5.47 8.69 -0.63
CA VAL A 37 -5.21 10.13 -0.44
C VAL A 37 -6.10 10.94 -1.38
N VAL A 38 -6.14 10.56 -2.66
CA VAL A 38 -6.98 11.23 -3.66
C VAL A 38 -8.46 11.13 -3.31
N ILE A 39 -8.93 9.94 -2.92
CA ILE A 39 -10.33 9.71 -2.51
C ILE A 39 -10.66 10.60 -1.30
N GLY A 40 -9.83 10.56 -0.25
CA GLY A 40 -10.05 11.33 0.98
C GLY A 40 -10.12 12.84 0.72
N ALA A 41 -9.18 13.36 -0.07
CA ALA A 41 -9.20 14.78 -0.45
C ALA A 41 -10.42 15.14 -1.31
N SER A 42 -10.82 14.27 -2.24
CA SER A 42 -11.94 14.53 -3.16
C SER A 42 -13.31 14.50 -2.49
N LEU A 43 -13.41 13.94 -1.27
CA LEU A 43 -14.63 13.99 -0.45
C LEU A 43 -14.81 15.32 0.29
N ALA A 44 -13.78 16.17 0.36
CA ALA A 44 -13.88 17.47 1.04
C ALA A 44 -14.88 18.41 0.35
N PRO A 45 -15.63 19.28 1.05
CA PRO A 45 -16.57 20.20 0.41
C PRO A 45 -15.93 21.16 -0.61
N LYS A 46 -14.68 21.56 -0.38
CA LYS A 46 -13.86 22.32 -1.33
C LYS A 46 -12.51 21.62 -1.48
N LEU A 47 -12.11 21.37 -2.72
CA LEU A 47 -10.83 20.74 -3.03
C LEU A 47 -9.77 21.81 -3.26
N SER A 48 -8.71 21.80 -2.46
CA SER A 48 -7.48 22.52 -2.78
C SER A 48 -6.50 21.57 -3.47
N THR A 49 -6.19 21.87 -4.73
CA THR A 49 -5.20 21.12 -5.52
C THR A 49 -3.80 21.24 -4.94
N PHE A 50 -3.45 22.40 -4.36
CA PHE A 50 -2.20 22.59 -3.64
C PHE A 50 -2.08 21.64 -2.44
N ARG A 51 -3.11 21.59 -1.58
CA ARG A 51 -3.10 20.69 -0.41
C ARG A 51 -3.10 19.22 -0.83
N LEU A 52 -3.85 18.85 -1.88
CA LEU A 52 -3.81 17.50 -2.44
C LEU A 52 -2.41 17.12 -2.91
N GLY A 53 -1.75 18.01 -3.68
CA GLY A 53 -0.38 17.79 -4.15
C GLY A 53 0.60 17.61 -2.99
N ALA A 54 0.53 18.47 -1.98
CA ALA A 54 1.37 18.36 -0.78
C ALA A 54 1.13 17.03 -0.04
N THR A 55 -0.13 16.63 0.16
CA THR A 55 -0.46 15.35 0.81
C THR A 55 0.01 14.15 -0.01
N LEU A 56 -0.14 14.16 -1.35
CA LEU A 56 0.35 13.09 -2.22
C LEU A 56 1.88 12.96 -2.14
N VAL A 57 2.62 14.06 -2.18
CA VAL A 57 4.08 14.04 -2.03
C VAL A 57 4.46 13.49 -0.65
N ALA A 58 3.82 13.97 0.43
CA ALA A 58 4.09 13.47 1.78
C ALA A 58 3.86 11.95 1.90
N PHE A 59 2.73 11.44 1.41
CA PHE A 59 2.44 10.01 1.45
C PHE A 59 3.31 9.19 0.49
N PHE A 60 3.69 9.73 -0.66
CA PHE A 60 4.64 9.05 -1.54
C PHE A 60 6.02 8.90 -0.88
N LEU A 61 6.52 9.97 -0.26
CA LEU A 61 7.78 9.95 0.48
C LEU A 61 7.73 8.99 1.68
N ALA A 62 6.65 9.02 2.46
CA ALA A 62 6.51 8.16 3.64
C ALA A 62 6.28 6.68 3.28
N VAL A 63 5.36 6.41 2.35
CA VAL A 63 4.86 5.06 2.10
C VAL A 63 5.50 4.43 0.86
N GLY A 64 5.63 5.17 -0.23
CA GLY A 64 6.20 4.69 -1.50
C GLY A 64 7.74 4.64 -1.52
N ILE A 65 8.40 5.38 -0.62
CA ILE A 65 9.86 5.40 -0.49
C ILE A 65 10.28 4.87 0.88
N ALA A 66 9.94 5.58 1.97
CA ALA A 66 10.55 5.29 3.26
C ALA A 66 10.13 3.92 3.80
N ALA A 67 8.83 3.63 3.84
CA ALA A 67 8.34 2.34 4.28
C ALA A 67 8.90 1.18 3.45
N HIS A 68 8.90 1.30 2.12
CA HIS A 68 9.46 0.25 1.25
C HIS A 68 10.97 0.05 1.45
N ALA A 69 11.73 1.12 1.69
CA ALA A 69 13.14 1.00 1.99
C ALA A 69 13.40 0.33 3.34
N LEU A 70 12.58 0.63 4.36
CA LEU A 70 12.65 0.00 5.67
C LEU A 70 12.23 -1.48 5.63
N ASP A 71 11.17 -1.81 4.90
CA ASP A 71 10.73 -3.19 4.67
C ASP A 71 11.81 -4.00 3.95
N GLU A 72 12.44 -3.42 2.92
CA GLU A 72 13.51 -4.10 2.21
C GLU A 72 14.78 -4.27 3.05
N LEU A 73 15.07 -3.35 3.98
CA LEU A 73 16.13 -3.54 4.98
C LEU A 73 15.84 -4.71 5.91
N ASN A 74 14.57 -5.00 6.17
CA ASN A 74 14.13 -6.08 7.04
C ASN A 74 14.05 -7.43 6.28
N GLY A 75 15.21 -8.06 6.07
CA GLY A 75 15.27 -9.42 5.52
C GLY A 75 15.13 -9.54 4.00
N ARG A 76 15.18 -8.41 3.26
CA ARG A 76 15.21 -8.37 1.80
C ARG A 76 14.05 -9.11 1.10
N PRO A 77 12.78 -8.87 1.47
CA PRO A 77 11.63 -9.53 0.89
C PRO A 77 11.48 -9.35 -0.63
N LEU A 78 11.99 -8.26 -1.20
CA LEU A 78 11.98 -7.98 -2.65
C LEU A 78 13.23 -8.51 -3.36
N ARG A 79 14.22 -8.96 -2.59
CA ARG A 79 15.51 -9.49 -3.06
C ARG A 79 16.20 -8.48 -3.98
N THR A 80 16.28 -7.22 -3.54
CA THR A 80 17.04 -6.18 -4.25
C THR A 80 18.52 -6.28 -3.94
N SER A 81 19.35 -5.79 -4.85
CA SER A 81 20.79 -5.62 -4.67
C SER A 81 21.18 -4.23 -4.15
N ILE A 82 20.19 -3.40 -3.78
CA ILE A 82 20.40 -2.02 -3.33
C ILE A 82 21.24 -2.02 -2.04
N PRO A 83 22.36 -1.27 -1.95
CA PRO A 83 23.16 -1.22 -0.73
C PRO A 83 22.34 -0.77 0.48
N SER A 84 22.59 -1.37 1.64
CA SER A 84 21.81 -1.07 2.86
C SER A 84 21.89 0.40 3.28
N TRP A 85 23.00 1.09 3.02
CA TRP A 85 23.12 2.53 3.31
C TRP A 85 22.18 3.38 2.44
N VAL A 86 21.94 2.98 1.17
CA VAL A 86 20.99 3.66 0.27
C VAL A 86 19.58 3.49 0.80
N LEU A 87 19.20 2.29 1.24
CA LEU A 87 17.88 2.05 1.82
C LEU A 87 17.69 2.82 3.13
N LYS A 88 18.71 2.89 4.00
CA LYS A 88 18.66 3.68 5.23
C LYS A 88 18.49 5.18 4.90
N ALA A 89 19.24 5.68 3.93
CA ALA A 89 19.13 7.07 3.48
C ALA A 89 17.75 7.35 2.88
N ALA A 90 17.23 6.48 2.02
CA ALA A 90 15.89 6.62 1.44
C ALA A 90 14.80 6.59 2.52
N GLY A 91 14.92 5.68 3.49
CA GLY A 91 14.07 5.61 4.69
C GLY A 91 14.06 6.92 5.48
N ALA A 92 15.24 7.39 5.86
CA ALA A 92 15.38 8.59 6.69
C ALA A 92 14.94 9.87 5.94
N ILE A 93 15.43 10.08 4.71
CA ILE A 93 15.15 11.27 3.91
C ILE A 93 13.67 11.31 3.51
N GLY A 94 13.11 10.19 3.06
CA GLY A 94 11.69 10.11 2.70
C GLY A 94 10.79 10.45 3.89
N LEU A 95 11.05 9.86 5.05
CA LEU A 95 10.26 10.13 6.24
C LEU A 95 10.43 11.58 6.73
N ALA A 96 11.67 12.09 6.78
CA ALA A 96 11.93 13.47 7.17
C ALA A 96 11.24 14.47 6.24
N GLY A 97 11.26 14.23 4.92
CA GLY A 97 10.56 15.05 3.94
C GLY A 97 9.04 15.02 4.13
N ALA A 98 8.44 13.85 4.38
CA ALA A 98 7.02 13.74 4.67
C ALA A 98 6.61 14.50 5.95
N VAL A 99 7.40 14.37 7.03
CA VAL A 99 7.19 15.10 8.29
C VAL A 99 7.34 16.61 8.06
N ALA A 100 8.36 17.05 7.32
CA ALA A 100 8.56 18.46 7.01
C ALA A 100 7.36 19.07 6.27
N ILE A 101 6.81 18.36 5.28
CA ILE A 101 5.58 18.79 4.58
C ILE A 101 4.40 18.86 5.55
N GLY A 102 4.24 17.87 6.44
CA GLY A 102 3.21 17.91 7.48
C GLY A 102 3.34 19.11 8.41
N LEU A 103 4.54 19.38 8.92
CA LEU A 103 4.82 20.51 9.79
C LEU A 103 4.60 21.86 9.08
N ALA A 104 4.96 21.95 7.79
CA ALA A 104 4.68 23.13 6.97
C ALA A 104 3.16 23.39 6.79
N GLY A 105 2.31 22.39 7.02
CA GLY A 105 0.85 22.53 7.04
C GLY A 105 0.27 23.11 8.33
N LEU A 106 1.03 23.21 9.43
CA LEU A 106 0.54 23.69 10.72
C LEU A 106 -0.05 25.10 10.68
N PRO A 107 0.50 26.10 9.96
CA PRO A 107 -0.11 27.42 9.88
C PRO A 107 -1.50 27.42 9.22
N LEU A 108 -1.81 26.40 8.40
CA LEU A 108 -3.06 26.30 7.66
C LEU A 108 -4.12 25.45 8.37
N LEU A 109 -3.70 24.49 9.19
CA LEU A 109 -4.56 23.47 9.80
C LEU A 109 -4.52 23.48 11.33
N GLY A 110 -3.58 24.21 11.93
CA GLY A 110 -3.37 24.28 13.36
C GLY A 110 -2.72 23.02 13.95
N TRP A 111 -2.63 23.02 15.28
CA TRP A 111 -2.00 21.96 16.07
C TRP A 111 -2.70 20.59 15.97
N SER A 112 -3.95 20.57 15.51
CA SER A 112 -4.74 19.35 15.27
C SER A 112 -4.19 18.45 14.16
N LEU A 113 -3.23 18.92 13.36
CA LEU A 113 -2.49 18.09 12.40
C LEU A 113 -1.40 17.24 13.06
N LEU A 114 -0.88 17.63 14.23
CA LEU A 114 0.22 16.91 14.90
C LEU A 114 -0.09 15.43 15.19
N PRO A 115 -1.30 15.05 15.66
CA PRO A 115 -1.65 13.64 15.86
C PRO A 115 -1.52 12.81 14.58
N PHE A 116 -1.87 13.36 13.41
CA PHE A 116 -1.71 12.66 12.13
C PHE A 116 -0.22 12.47 11.78
N ILE A 117 0.61 13.50 11.98
CA ILE A 117 2.06 13.40 11.75
C ILE A 117 2.66 12.33 12.68
N ALA A 118 2.32 12.37 13.97
CA ALA A 118 2.81 11.41 14.96
C ALA A 118 2.38 9.98 14.64
N LEU A 119 1.10 9.77 14.29
CA LEU A 119 0.60 8.46 13.87
C LEU A 119 1.25 7.97 12.57
N GLY A 120 1.47 8.86 11.60
CA GLY A 120 2.16 8.52 10.36
C GLY A 120 3.59 8.02 10.61
N VAL A 121 4.36 8.73 11.45
CA VAL A 121 5.70 8.31 11.87
C VAL A 121 5.66 6.97 12.60
N LEU A 122 4.72 6.82 13.55
CA LEU A 122 4.52 5.57 14.29
C LEU A 122 4.26 4.41 13.34
N PHE A 123 3.34 4.56 12.37
CA PHE A 123 3.00 3.49 11.44
C PHE A 123 4.16 3.10 10.53
N VAL A 124 4.93 4.06 10.00
CA VAL A 124 6.10 3.77 9.16
C VAL A 124 7.13 2.95 9.94
N TYR A 125 7.43 3.32 11.18
CA TYR A 125 8.41 2.58 11.97
C TYR A 125 7.86 1.26 12.55
N ALA A 126 6.72 1.30 13.21
CA ALA A 126 6.17 0.14 13.93
C ALA A 126 5.82 -1.00 12.98
N TYR A 127 5.30 -0.70 11.80
CA TYR A 127 4.91 -1.73 10.84
C TYR A 127 6.12 -2.37 10.14
N ASN A 128 7.06 -1.56 9.63
CA ASN A 128 8.15 -2.04 8.77
C ASN A 128 9.35 -2.60 9.55
N LEU A 129 9.62 -2.08 10.76
CA LEU A 129 10.69 -2.59 11.62
C LEU A 129 10.17 -3.60 12.66
N GLU A 130 8.89 -3.97 12.59
CA GLU A 130 8.23 -4.87 13.55
C GLU A 130 8.49 -4.49 15.02
N LEU A 131 8.49 -3.18 15.30
CA LEU A 131 8.68 -2.68 16.66
C LEU A 131 7.58 -3.24 17.59
N LEU A 132 7.87 -3.29 18.90
CA LEU A 132 7.03 -3.94 19.91
C LEU A 132 6.89 -5.47 19.75
N GLY A 133 7.86 -6.11 19.08
CA GLY A 133 7.87 -7.55 18.83
C GLY A 133 6.83 -8.00 17.81
N GLY A 134 6.56 -7.17 16.79
CA GLY A 134 5.60 -7.47 15.74
C GLY A 134 4.12 -7.31 16.11
N ARG A 135 3.80 -6.80 17.31
CA ARG A 135 2.39 -6.63 17.76
C ARG A 135 1.57 -5.68 16.88
N MET A 136 2.23 -4.73 16.23
CA MET A 136 1.63 -3.80 15.26
C MET A 136 1.86 -4.23 13.79
N HIS A 137 2.27 -5.48 13.57
CA HIS A 137 2.46 -6.06 12.25
C HIS A 137 1.34 -7.08 11.98
N GLY A 138 0.61 -6.93 10.87
CA GLY A 138 -0.50 -7.79 10.52
C GLY A 138 -1.51 -7.16 9.57
N ASP A 139 -2.53 -7.93 9.19
CA ASP A 139 -3.50 -7.51 8.17
C ASP A 139 -4.40 -6.37 8.67
N PHE A 140 -4.79 -6.40 9.95
CA PHE A 140 -5.53 -5.30 10.58
C PHE A 140 -4.71 -4.00 10.56
N TRP A 141 -3.47 -4.05 11.04
CA TRP A 141 -2.62 -2.86 11.12
C TRP A 141 -2.31 -2.31 9.74
N PHE A 142 -2.03 -3.18 8.76
CA PHE A 142 -1.87 -2.77 7.37
C PHE A 142 -3.11 -2.04 6.86
N ALA A 143 -4.30 -2.62 7.03
CA ALA A 143 -5.54 -2.02 6.58
C ALA A 143 -5.81 -0.65 7.24
N LEU A 144 -5.47 -0.52 8.52
CA LEU A 144 -5.60 0.74 9.24
C LEU A 144 -4.63 1.80 8.73
N SER A 145 -3.34 1.49 8.64
CA SER A 145 -2.29 2.49 8.40
C SER A 145 -1.99 2.75 6.92
N TRP A 146 -2.24 1.78 6.03
CA TRP A 146 -2.09 1.94 4.58
C TRP A 146 -3.43 2.21 3.87
N GLY A 147 -4.56 1.90 4.50
CA GLY A 147 -5.91 2.09 3.94
C GLY A 147 -6.65 3.30 4.52
N ALA A 148 -7.15 3.15 5.74
CA ALA A 148 -7.98 4.16 6.39
C ALA A 148 -7.23 5.47 6.68
N PHE A 149 -6.02 5.36 7.22
CA PHE A 149 -5.25 6.51 7.69
C PHE A 149 -4.88 7.50 6.56
N PRO A 150 -4.39 7.09 5.38
CA PRO A 150 -4.13 8.02 4.28
C PRO A 150 -5.38 8.78 3.83
N LEU A 151 -6.53 8.10 3.79
CA LEU A 151 -7.81 8.71 3.43
C LEU A 151 -8.23 9.78 4.44
N LEU A 152 -8.24 9.44 5.73
CA LEU A 152 -8.62 10.38 6.79
C LEU A 152 -7.68 11.57 6.85
N THR A 153 -6.36 11.32 6.72
CA THR A 153 -5.35 12.38 6.72
C THR A 153 -5.56 13.33 5.56
N ALA A 154 -5.87 12.82 4.36
CA ALA A 154 -6.09 13.64 3.19
C ALA A 154 -7.39 14.44 3.27
N TYR A 155 -8.47 13.86 3.78
CA TYR A 155 -9.70 14.60 4.06
C TYR A 155 -9.45 15.71 5.07
N PHE A 156 -8.79 15.39 6.19
CA PHE A 156 -8.44 16.36 7.22
C PHE A 156 -7.55 17.49 6.68
N ALA A 157 -6.57 17.16 5.84
CA ALA A 157 -5.71 18.16 5.22
C ALA A 157 -6.50 19.17 4.37
N GLN A 158 -7.64 18.78 3.80
CA GLN A 158 -8.51 19.69 3.06
C GLN A 158 -9.39 20.54 3.97
N THR A 159 -9.93 19.96 5.04
CA THR A 159 -11.06 20.55 5.79
C THR A 159 -10.73 21.04 7.19
N GLY A 160 -9.62 20.58 7.79
CA GLY A 160 -9.31 20.76 9.21
C GLY A 160 -10.24 20.00 10.17
N SER A 161 -11.10 19.11 9.66
CA SER A 161 -12.06 18.33 10.46
C SER A 161 -12.28 16.93 9.85
N ILE A 162 -13.00 16.05 10.56
CA ILE A 162 -13.39 14.73 10.06
C ILE A 162 -14.92 14.66 10.00
N SER A 163 -15.47 14.27 8.85
CA SER A 163 -16.90 14.04 8.67
C SER A 163 -17.26 12.56 8.78
N LEU A 164 -18.54 12.26 9.02
CA LEU A 164 -19.04 10.88 8.99
C LEU A 164 -18.83 10.22 7.61
N GLY A 165 -18.96 10.99 6.53
CA GLY A 165 -18.66 10.50 5.18
C GLY A 165 -17.20 10.09 5.00
N ALA A 166 -16.27 10.87 5.56
CA ALA A 166 -14.84 10.52 5.55
C ALA A 166 -14.56 9.25 6.37
N VAL A 167 -15.23 9.07 7.51
CA VAL A 167 -15.11 7.85 8.34
C VAL A 167 -15.65 6.62 7.59
N ALA A 168 -16.81 6.72 6.93
CA ALA A 168 -17.36 5.63 6.13
C ALA A 168 -16.43 5.27 4.95
N ALA A 169 -15.88 6.27 4.26
CA ALA A 169 -14.90 6.04 3.20
C ALA A 169 -13.59 5.42 3.73
N ALA A 170 -13.14 5.82 4.92
CA ALA A 170 -11.99 5.20 5.58
C ALA A 170 -12.25 3.74 5.95
N ALA A 171 -13.46 3.39 6.38
CA ALA A 171 -13.85 1.99 6.60
C ALA A 171 -13.83 1.17 5.30
N SER A 172 -14.23 1.77 4.18
CA SER A 172 -14.08 1.14 2.85
C SER A 172 -12.61 0.93 2.49
N ALA A 173 -11.77 1.95 2.65
CA ALA A 173 -10.33 1.84 2.41
C ALA A 173 -9.65 0.78 3.29
N PHE A 174 -10.05 0.70 4.57
CA PHE A 174 -9.65 -0.38 5.47
C PHE A 174 -10.04 -1.75 4.88
N ALA A 175 -11.32 -1.95 4.55
CA ALA A 175 -11.80 -3.25 4.05
C ALA A 175 -11.10 -3.68 2.75
N LEU A 176 -10.87 -2.75 1.83
CA LEU A 176 -10.16 -3.00 0.58
C LEU A 176 -8.68 -3.37 0.82
N SER A 177 -7.98 -2.66 1.70
CA SER A 177 -6.59 -3.01 2.07
C SER A 177 -6.49 -4.31 2.87
N PHE A 178 -7.49 -4.61 3.71
CA PHE A 178 -7.58 -5.90 4.39
C PHE A 178 -7.77 -7.04 3.37
N GLY A 179 -8.68 -6.88 2.41
CA GLY A 179 -8.90 -7.83 1.33
C GLY A 179 -7.65 -8.02 0.45
N GLN A 180 -6.93 -6.94 0.14
CA GLN A 180 -5.63 -7.01 -0.54
C GLN A 180 -4.63 -7.89 0.24
N ARG A 181 -4.55 -7.74 1.56
CA ARG A 181 -3.68 -8.57 2.41
C ARG A 181 -4.14 -10.03 2.45
N ALA A 182 -5.44 -10.26 2.61
CA ALA A 182 -6.03 -11.60 2.62
C ALA A 182 -5.75 -12.36 1.32
N LEU A 183 -5.66 -11.68 0.17
CA LEU A 183 -5.31 -12.29 -1.12
C LEU A 183 -3.79 -12.39 -1.34
N SER A 184 -3.03 -11.36 -0.96
CA SER A 184 -1.59 -11.28 -1.25
C SER A 184 -0.74 -12.15 -0.32
N THR A 185 -1.18 -12.41 0.92
CA THR A 185 -0.47 -13.30 1.85
C THR A 185 -0.40 -14.74 1.34
N PRO A 186 -1.51 -15.43 1.00
CA PRO A 186 -1.45 -16.77 0.44
C PRO A 186 -0.69 -16.81 -0.91
N ALA A 187 -0.86 -15.80 -1.78
CA ALA A 187 -0.11 -15.72 -3.03
C ALA A 187 1.41 -15.61 -2.83
N ARG A 188 1.86 -14.84 -1.83
CA ARG A 188 3.28 -14.74 -1.46
C ARG A 188 3.79 -16.03 -0.83
N ASN A 189 2.99 -16.69 0.01
CA ASN A 189 3.37 -17.97 0.63
C ASN A 189 3.58 -19.03 -0.44
N LEU A 190 2.65 -19.17 -1.39
CA LEU A 190 2.77 -20.10 -2.54
C LEU A 190 4.08 -19.88 -3.30
N ARG A 191 4.44 -18.63 -3.60
CA ARG A 191 5.64 -18.32 -4.39
C ARG A 191 6.96 -18.46 -3.64
N ARG A 192 6.96 -18.15 -2.34
CA ARG A 192 8.21 -17.91 -1.59
C ARG A 192 8.52 -18.99 -0.57
N LYS A 193 7.51 -19.73 -0.11
CA LYS A 193 7.61 -20.67 1.02
C LYS A 193 7.05 -22.05 0.71
N THR A 194 6.22 -22.21 -0.32
CA THR A 194 5.68 -23.50 -0.71
C THR A 194 6.64 -24.24 -1.64
N ARG A 195 6.86 -25.53 -1.35
CA ARG A 195 7.71 -26.42 -2.16
C ARG A 195 6.93 -27.14 -3.26
N SER A 196 5.70 -27.54 -2.97
CA SER A 196 4.81 -28.25 -3.89
C SER A 196 3.37 -28.20 -3.39
N VAL A 197 2.41 -28.12 -4.31
CA VAL A 197 0.98 -28.42 -4.08
C VAL A 197 0.55 -29.55 -5.00
N SER A 198 -0.18 -30.51 -4.45
CA SER A 198 -0.76 -31.62 -5.20
C SER A 198 -2.13 -31.97 -4.64
N GLY A 199 -3.11 -32.17 -5.53
CA GLY A 199 -4.43 -32.67 -5.17
C GLY A 199 -5.31 -32.92 -6.40
N VAL A 200 -6.51 -33.44 -6.17
CA VAL A 200 -7.53 -33.62 -7.21
C VAL A 200 -8.79 -32.91 -6.75
N ILE A 201 -9.36 -32.09 -7.63
CA ILE A 201 -10.68 -31.50 -7.48
C ILE A 201 -11.66 -32.43 -8.17
N THR A 202 -12.60 -32.99 -7.42
CA THR A 202 -13.74 -33.72 -7.99
C THR A 202 -14.93 -32.78 -8.01
N LEU A 203 -15.48 -32.51 -9.19
CA LEU A 203 -16.64 -31.65 -9.38
C LEU A 203 -17.94 -32.41 -9.15
N ASN A 204 -19.05 -31.67 -8.96
CA ASN A 204 -20.36 -32.25 -8.70
C ASN A 204 -20.88 -33.16 -9.84
N ASP A 205 -20.36 -32.97 -11.06
CA ASP A 205 -20.68 -33.81 -12.23
C ASP A 205 -19.79 -35.06 -12.33
N GLY A 206 -18.93 -35.31 -11.33
CA GLY A 206 -17.99 -36.42 -11.29
C GLY A 206 -16.72 -36.21 -12.11
N SER A 207 -16.61 -35.11 -12.85
CA SER A 207 -15.36 -34.78 -13.56
C SER A 207 -14.26 -34.42 -12.56
N THR A 208 -13.00 -34.67 -12.96
CA THR A 208 -11.84 -34.42 -12.11
C THR A 208 -10.88 -33.42 -12.76
N ALA A 209 -10.29 -32.57 -11.95
CA ALA A 209 -9.25 -31.63 -12.34
C ALA A 209 -8.07 -31.71 -11.36
N ARG A 210 -6.85 -31.44 -11.84
CA ARG A 210 -5.67 -31.39 -10.98
C ARG A 210 -5.63 -30.08 -10.19
N LEU A 211 -5.42 -30.19 -8.88
CA LEU A 211 -5.11 -29.04 -8.04
C LEU A 211 -3.60 -28.81 -8.05
N GLU A 212 -3.21 -27.76 -8.75
CA GLU A 212 -1.82 -27.33 -8.88
C GLU A 212 -1.63 -25.93 -8.31
N GLU A 213 -0.38 -25.53 -8.03
CA GLU A 213 -0.06 -24.22 -7.50
C GLU A 213 -0.60 -23.08 -8.39
N ALA A 214 -0.50 -23.23 -9.71
CA ALA A 214 -1.01 -22.27 -10.68
C ALA A 214 -2.54 -22.12 -10.59
N THR A 215 -3.27 -23.21 -10.35
CA THR A 215 -4.73 -23.22 -10.17
C THR A 215 -5.14 -22.39 -8.96
N ILE A 216 -4.38 -22.46 -7.86
CA ILE A 216 -4.65 -21.67 -6.65
C ILE A 216 -4.21 -20.21 -6.82
N LEU A 217 -3.07 -19.98 -7.47
CA LEU A 217 -2.47 -18.64 -7.58
C LEU A 217 -3.23 -17.72 -8.52
N LYS A 218 -3.71 -18.24 -9.65
CA LYS A 218 -4.36 -17.47 -10.72
C LYS A 218 -5.52 -16.58 -10.24
N PRO A 219 -6.54 -17.08 -9.49
CA PRO A 219 -7.63 -16.23 -9.03
C PRO A 219 -7.16 -15.15 -8.05
N LEU A 220 -6.20 -15.45 -7.17
CA LEU A 220 -5.64 -14.47 -6.22
C LEU A 220 -4.99 -13.29 -6.95
N GLU A 221 -4.18 -13.59 -7.97
CA GLU A 221 -3.52 -12.54 -8.76
C GLU A 221 -4.48 -11.75 -9.62
N THR A 222 -5.44 -12.42 -10.23
CA THR A 222 -6.47 -11.78 -11.05
C THR A 222 -7.22 -10.75 -10.21
N ALA A 223 -7.65 -11.14 -9.01
CA ALA A 223 -8.32 -10.24 -8.07
C ALA A 223 -7.39 -9.09 -7.63
N LEU A 224 -6.16 -9.38 -7.22
CA LEU A 224 -5.21 -8.34 -6.79
C LEU A 224 -4.93 -7.31 -7.87
N ARG A 225 -4.77 -7.74 -9.13
CA ARG A 225 -4.57 -6.84 -10.27
C ARG A 225 -5.82 -6.00 -10.53
N ALA A 226 -7.00 -6.62 -10.52
CA ALA A 226 -8.27 -5.93 -10.74
C ALA A 226 -8.51 -4.86 -9.67
N PHE A 227 -8.37 -5.20 -8.39
CA PHE A 227 -8.55 -4.23 -7.31
C PHE A 227 -7.51 -3.11 -7.34
N SER A 228 -6.24 -3.42 -7.65
CA SER A 228 -5.18 -2.40 -7.72
C SER A 228 -5.48 -1.29 -8.71
N TRP A 229 -5.99 -1.64 -9.88
CA TRP A 229 -6.35 -0.64 -10.89
C TRP A 229 -7.76 -0.09 -10.70
N GLY A 230 -8.69 -0.88 -10.14
CA GLY A 230 -10.05 -0.43 -9.83
C GLY A 230 -10.07 0.71 -8.81
N VAL A 231 -9.28 0.61 -7.73
CA VAL A 231 -9.19 1.68 -6.72
C VAL A 231 -8.55 2.95 -7.31
N VAL A 232 -7.55 2.81 -8.18
CA VAL A 232 -6.96 3.93 -8.92
C VAL A 232 -7.99 4.60 -9.83
N ALA A 233 -8.78 3.82 -10.56
CA ALA A 233 -9.84 4.34 -11.43
C ALA A 233 -10.91 5.10 -10.63
N ILE A 234 -11.31 4.59 -9.47
CA ILE A 234 -12.25 5.28 -8.56
C ILE A 234 -11.67 6.61 -8.09
N ALA A 235 -10.40 6.64 -7.69
CA ALA A 235 -9.74 7.87 -7.27
C ALA A 235 -9.69 8.91 -8.40
N ILE A 236 -9.36 8.50 -9.64
CA ILE A 236 -9.37 9.37 -10.81
C ILE A 236 -10.78 9.89 -11.10
N ALA A 237 -11.80 9.03 -11.05
CA ALA A 237 -13.18 9.42 -11.29
C ALA A 237 -13.67 10.47 -10.28
N LEU A 238 -13.39 10.25 -8.99
CA LEU A 238 -13.74 11.20 -7.93
C LEU A 238 -12.95 12.50 -8.06
N LEU A 239 -11.66 12.46 -8.37
CA LEU A 239 -10.89 13.69 -8.57
C LEU A 239 -11.41 14.48 -9.77
N SER A 240 -11.72 13.80 -10.87
CA SER A 240 -12.22 14.42 -12.10
C SER A 240 -13.56 15.11 -11.87
N SER A 241 -14.48 14.48 -11.10
CA SER A 241 -15.78 15.10 -10.77
C SER A 241 -15.69 16.32 -9.85
N ARG A 242 -14.51 16.62 -9.29
CA ARG A 242 -14.27 17.85 -8.51
C ARG A 242 -13.64 18.97 -9.33
N LEU A 243 -13.03 18.64 -10.48
CA LEU A 243 -12.25 19.56 -11.30
C LEU A 243 -12.93 19.94 -12.61
N LEU A 244 -13.81 19.08 -13.11
CA LEU A 244 -14.63 19.26 -14.32
C LEU A 244 -16.05 19.68 -13.93
#